data_AF-A0A9J6G9M6-F1
#
_entry.id   AF-A0A9J6G9M6-F1
#
_cell.length_a   1.000
_cell.length_b   1.000
_cell.length_c   1.000
_cell.angle_alpha   90.00
_cell.angle_beta   90.00
_cell.angle_gamma   90.00
#
_symmetry.space_group_name_H-M   'P 1'
#
loop_
_entity.id
_entity.type
_entity.pdbx_description
1 polymer ?
#
loop_
_entity_poly.entity_id
_entity_poly.type
_entity_poly.pdbx_seq_one_letter_code
_entity_poly.pdbx_strand_id
1 'polypeptide(L)'
;MTADISHIKERATEKHPAALFLLDQITNFKKIRPTWTEETTRRCVVLRHLSTKAYEHMRGEALKLPSRKTLTNYIGTTSGQTGFNKLVETRLLAEARNLEKPQQKSAHSSWMR
;
A
#
# COMPACT_ATOMS: atom_id res chain seq x y z
N MET A 1 -16.25 -4.89 24.47
CA MET A 1 -15.52 -3.82 23.76
C MET A 1 -16.30 -3.46 22.51
N THR A 2 -17.03 -2.35 22.53
CA THR A 2 -17.70 -1.82 21.34
C THR A 2 -16.70 -1.02 20.52
N ALA A 3 -16.50 -1.39 19.26
CA ALA A 3 -15.64 -0.64 18.35
C ALA A 3 -16.26 0.75 18.11
N ASP A 4 -15.65 1.79 18.68
CA ASP A 4 -16.09 3.17 18.48
C ASP A 4 -15.46 3.73 17.21
N ILE A 5 -16.29 4.32 16.35
CA ILE A 5 -15.87 5.05 15.14
C ILE A 5 -14.92 6.19 15.51
N SER A 6 -15.05 6.78 16.70
CA SER A 6 -14.15 7.84 17.20
C SER A 6 -12.70 7.37 17.26
N HIS A 7 -12.46 6.12 17.70
CA HIS A 7 -11.12 5.55 17.74
C HIS A 7 -10.54 5.33 16.33
N ILE A 8 -11.37 4.92 15.36
CA ILE A 8 -10.95 4.81 13.95
C ILE A 8 -10.51 6.17 13.41
N LYS A 9 -11.26 7.24 13.74
CA LYS A 9 -10.93 8.61 13.32
C LYS A 9 -9.61 9.08 13.91
N GLU A 10 -9.39 8.87 15.21
CA GLU A 10 -8.14 9.21 15.90
C GLU A 10 -6.93 8.52 15.25
N ARG A 11 -7.04 7.20 15.04
CA ARG A 11 -5.97 6.43 14.38
C ARG A 11 -5.77 6.85 12.93
N ALA A 12 -6.82 7.28 12.23
CA ALA A 12 -6.71 7.82 10.88
C ALA A 12 -5.97 9.17 10.85
N THR A 13 -6.16 10.04 11.84
CA THR A 13 -5.37 11.28 11.98
C THR A 13 -3.89 11.01 12.20
N GLU A 14 -3.53 9.92 12.88
CA GLU A 14 -2.15 9.45 13.01
C GLU A 14 -1.61 8.77 11.73
N LYS A 15 -2.37 8.80 10.63
CA LYS A 15 -2.06 8.12 9.37
C LYS A 15 -1.91 6.61 9.53
N HIS A 16 -2.58 6.00 10.52
CA HIS A 16 -2.55 4.56 10.68
C HIS A 16 -3.25 3.89 9.49
N PRO A 17 -2.58 3.02 8.72
CA PRO A 17 -3.09 2.66 7.41
C PRO A 17 -4.37 1.81 7.41
N ALA A 18 -4.52 0.93 8.42
CA ALA A 18 -5.76 0.17 8.57
C ALA A 18 -6.94 1.09 8.95
N ALA A 19 -6.69 2.14 9.72
CA ALA A 19 -7.72 3.09 10.12
C ALA A 19 -8.16 3.96 8.94
N LEU A 20 -7.20 4.43 8.13
CA LEU A 20 -7.49 5.12 6.87
C LEU A 20 -8.33 4.26 5.92
N PHE A 21 -7.95 2.98 5.76
CA PHE A 21 -8.71 2.05 4.93
C PHE A 21 -10.15 1.88 5.42
N LEU A 22 -10.35 1.63 6.73
CA LEU A 22 -11.67 1.48 7.32
C LEU A 22 -12.50 2.76 7.18
N LEU A 23 -11.90 3.92 7.43
CA LEU A 23 -12.57 5.21 7.27
C LEU A 23 -12.98 5.45 5.81
N ASP A 24 -12.14 5.10 4.83
CA ASP A 24 -12.49 5.14 3.41
C ASP A 24 -13.66 4.19 3.07
N GLN A 25 -13.72 3.00 3.67
CA GLN A 25 -14.86 2.10 3.46
C GLN A 25 -16.16 2.69 4.03
N ILE A 26 -16.12 3.21 5.26
CA ILE A 26 -17.28 3.81 5.92
C ILE A 26 -17.79 5.03 5.14
N THR A 27 -16.87 5.94 4.79
CA THR A 27 -17.22 7.19 4.10
C THR A 27 -17.71 6.96 2.67
N ASN A 28 -17.23 5.92 1.99
CA ASN A 28 -17.63 5.60 0.62
C ASN A 28 -18.81 4.64 0.52
N PHE A 29 -19.26 4.05 1.63
CA PHE A 29 -20.28 3.00 1.62
C PHE A 29 -21.55 3.40 0.85
N LYS A 30 -22.02 4.64 1.05
CA LYS A 30 -23.22 5.20 0.41
C LYS A 30 -22.93 6.02 -0.87
N LYS A 31 -21.66 6.20 -1.25
CA LYS A 31 -21.31 7.07 -2.39
C LYS A 31 -21.43 6.31 -3.71
N ILE A 32 -22.06 6.95 -4.69
CA ILE A 32 -22.11 6.48 -6.08
C ILE A 32 -20.73 6.60 -6.74
N ARG A 33 -19.99 7.66 -6.41
CA ARG A 33 -18.62 7.91 -6.87
C ARG A 33 -17.68 7.99 -5.66
N PRO A 34 -17.11 6.85 -5.23
CA PRO A 34 -16.17 6.81 -4.12
C PRO A 34 -14.89 7.60 -4.40
N THR A 35 -14.28 8.10 -3.32
CA THR A 35 -12.98 8.77 -3.31
C THR A 35 -12.11 8.11 -2.26
N TRP A 36 -10.88 7.75 -2.60
CA TRP A 36 -9.98 7.05 -1.69
C TRP A 36 -8.78 7.92 -1.35
N THR A 37 -8.25 7.75 -0.15
CA THR A 37 -6.94 8.30 0.19
C THR A 37 -5.84 7.66 -0.66
N GLU A 38 -4.72 8.38 -0.80
CA GLU A 38 -3.54 7.89 -1.50
C GLU A 38 -3.02 6.58 -0.89
N GLU A 39 -2.94 6.53 0.44
CA GLU A 39 -2.49 5.35 1.18
C GLU A 39 -3.36 4.11 0.94
N THR A 40 -4.70 4.28 0.94
CA THR A 40 -5.64 3.21 0.58
C THR A 40 -5.41 2.75 -0.85
N THR A 41 -5.30 3.68 -1.80
CA THR A 41 -5.10 3.36 -3.21
C THR A 41 -3.80 2.57 -3.42
N ARG A 42 -2.71 3.01 -2.80
CA ARG A 42 -1.41 2.34 -2.83
C ARG A 42 -1.48 0.91 -2.31
N ARG A 43 -2.21 0.66 -1.21
CA ARG A 43 -2.42 -0.69 -0.68
C ARG A 43 -3.27 -1.55 -1.59
N CYS A 44 -4.29 -0.98 -2.20
CA CYS A 44 -5.11 -1.69 -3.18
C CYS A 44 -4.31 -2.13 -4.41
N VAL A 45 -3.32 -1.34 -4.86
CA VAL A 45 -2.37 -1.77 -5.90
C VAL A 45 -1.63 -3.04 -5.47
N VAL A 46 -1.03 -3.03 -4.26
CA VAL A 46 -0.29 -4.18 -3.73
C VAL A 46 -1.21 -5.40 -3.57
N LEU A 47 -2.38 -5.22 -2.97
CA LEU A 47 -3.34 -6.30 -2.75
C LEU A 47 -3.79 -6.96 -4.07
N ARG A 48 -4.06 -6.16 -5.10
CA ARG A 48 -4.44 -6.66 -6.42
C ARG A 48 -3.29 -7.40 -7.12
N HIS A 49 -2.06 -6.96 -6.90
CA HIS A 49 -0.86 -7.64 -7.39
C HIS A 49 -0.66 -9.01 -6.72
N LEU A 50 -0.89 -9.09 -5.40
CA LEU A 50 -0.81 -10.36 -4.65
C LEU A 50 -1.89 -11.36 -5.10
N SER A 51 -3.12 -10.92 -5.32
CA SER A 51 -4.17 -11.76 -5.89
C SER A 51 -5.22 -10.95 -6.61
N THR A 52 -5.21 -11.01 -7.95
CA THR A 52 -6.23 -10.33 -8.76
C THR A 52 -7.62 -10.94 -8.54
N LYS A 53 -7.73 -12.27 -8.46
CA LYS A 53 -9.04 -12.94 -8.27
C LYS A 53 -9.68 -12.56 -6.94
N ALA A 54 -8.92 -12.61 -5.85
CA ALA A 54 -9.44 -12.23 -4.53
C ALA A 54 -9.83 -10.76 -4.48
N TYR A 55 -9.01 -9.88 -5.07
CA TYR A 55 -9.30 -8.45 -5.13
C TYR A 55 -10.60 -8.14 -5.88
N GLU A 56 -10.80 -8.71 -7.07
CA GLU A 56 -12.01 -8.45 -7.84
C GLU A 56 -13.26 -9.06 -7.18
N HIS A 57 -13.13 -10.23 -6.53
CA HIS A 57 -14.22 -10.81 -5.75
C HIS A 57 -14.63 -9.92 -4.56
N MET A 58 -13.67 -9.47 -3.74
CA MET A 58 -13.95 -8.57 -2.63
C MET A 58 -14.55 -7.23 -3.10
N ARG A 59 -14.08 -6.71 -4.24
CA ARG A 59 -14.60 -5.47 -4.82
C ARG A 59 -16.05 -5.59 -5.29
N GLY A 60 -16.44 -6.76 -5.81
CA GLY A 60 -17.81 -7.03 -6.26
C GLY A 60 -18.79 -7.20 -5.11
N GLU A 61 -18.37 -7.91 -4.06
CA GLU A 61 -19.29 -8.43 -3.04
C GLU A 61 -19.26 -7.69 -1.70
N ALA A 62 -18.09 -7.17 -1.29
CA ALA A 62 -17.89 -6.80 0.12
C ALA A 62 -17.37 -5.36 0.35
N LEU A 63 -16.47 -4.87 -0.51
CA LEU A 63 -15.68 -3.67 -0.24
C LEU A 63 -15.75 -2.66 -1.39
N LYS A 64 -15.84 -1.37 -1.05
CA LYS A 64 -15.70 -0.27 -2.01
C LYS A 64 -14.22 -0.07 -2.34
N LEU A 65 -13.72 -0.88 -3.26
CA LEU A 65 -12.32 -0.83 -3.72
C LEU A 65 -12.17 -0.09 -5.06
N PRO A 66 -11.03 0.60 -5.28
CA PRO A 66 -10.73 1.23 -6.55
C PRO A 66 -10.79 0.24 -7.72
N SER A 67 -11.30 0.71 -8.86
CA SER A 67 -11.30 -0.08 -10.09
C SER A 67 -9.89 -0.29 -10.64
N ARG A 68 -9.71 -1.29 -11.52
CA ARG A 68 -8.45 -1.46 -12.28
C ARG A 68 -8.01 -0.16 -12.95
N LYS A 69 -8.94 0.57 -13.59
CA LYS A 69 -8.63 1.84 -14.26
C LYS A 69 -8.11 2.89 -13.27
N THR A 70 -8.74 2.99 -12.10
CA THR A 70 -8.30 3.90 -11.04
C THR A 70 -6.90 3.55 -10.55
N LEU A 71 -6.61 2.27 -10.32
CA LEU A 71 -5.29 1.80 -9.89
C LEU A 71 -4.22 2.04 -10.95
N THR A 72 -4.52 1.78 -12.22
CA THR A 72 -3.58 2.04 -13.33
C THR A 72 -3.31 3.53 -13.48
N ASN A 73 -4.33 4.38 -13.41
CA ASN A 73 -4.17 5.83 -13.47
C ASN A 73 -3.32 6.35 -12.29
N TYR A 74 -3.46 5.74 -11.11
CA TYR A 74 -2.68 6.09 -9.93
C TYR A 74 -1.20 5.74 -10.07
N ILE A 75 -0.89 4.55 -10.61
CA ILE A 75 0.50 4.14 -10.89
C ILE A 75 1.11 5.01 -12.00
N GLY A 76 0.28 5.48 -12.93
CA GLY A 76 0.71 6.19 -14.13
C GLY A 76 1.29 5.26 -15.19
N THR A 77 1.77 5.85 -16.28
CA THR A 77 2.53 5.12 -17.30
C THR A 77 3.93 4.84 -16.79
N THR A 78 4.23 3.58 -16.47
CA THR A 78 5.62 3.15 -16.28
C THR A 78 6.32 3.25 -17.63
N SER A 79 7.31 4.15 -17.77
CA SER A 79 8.25 4.07 -18.90
C SER A 79 8.82 2.67 -18.88
N GLY A 80 8.60 1.87 -19.92
CA GLY A 80 8.99 0.45 -20.00
C GLY A 80 10.50 0.20 -20.02
N GLN A 81 11.28 1.04 -19.34
CA GLN A 81 12.69 0.80 -19.08
C GLN A 81 12.81 -0.47 -18.22
N THR A 82 13.28 -1.53 -18.86
CA THR A 82 13.70 -2.77 -18.21
C THR A 82 15.05 -2.54 -17.53
N GLY A 83 15.12 -2.65 -16.20
CA GLY A 83 16.33 -2.44 -15.40
C GLY A 83 16.05 -1.78 -14.05
N PHE A 84 17.09 -1.21 -13.41
CA PHE A 84 16.94 -0.34 -12.24
C PHE A 84 16.25 0.97 -12.65
N ASN A 85 15.04 1.20 -12.12
CA ASN A 85 14.36 2.47 -12.30
C ASN A 85 15.10 3.56 -11.52
N LYS A 86 15.44 4.69 -12.15
CA LYS A 86 16.07 5.86 -11.49
C LYS A 86 15.32 6.30 -10.23
N LEU A 87 14.00 6.12 -10.16
CA LEU A 87 13.21 6.38 -8.94
C LEU A 87 13.55 5.43 -7.80
N VAL A 88 13.73 4.14 -8.11
CA VAL A 88 14.15 3.12 -7.13
C VAL A 88 15.59 3.39 -6.70
N GLU A 89 16.48 3.71 -7.64
CA GLU A 89 17.86 4.10 -7.33
C GLU A 89 17.91 5.34 -6.43
N THR A 90 17.17 6.40 -6.76
CA THR A 90 17.12 7.63 -5.97
C THR A 90 16.58 7.37 -4.56
N ARG A 91 15.55 6.51 -4.43
CA ARG A 91 15.00 6.12 -3.13
C ARG A 91 15.98 5.28 -2.32
N LEU A 92 16.63 4.30 -2.95
CA LEU A 92 17.64 3.48 -2.30
C LEU A 92 18.85 4.32 -1.84
N LEU A 93 19.26 5.30 -2.64
CA LEU A 93 20.32 6.24 -2.26
C LEU A 93 19.91 7.13 -1.09
N ALA A 94 18.65 7.59 -1.04
CA ALA A 94 18.13 8.33 0.10
C ALA A 94 18.07 7.47 1.37
N GLU A 95 17.62 6.21 1.25
CA GLU A 95 17.59 5.25 2.36
C GLU A 95 19.02 4.89 2.83
N ALA A 96 19.97 4.72 1.91
CA ALA A 96 21.38 4.46 2.22
C ALA A 96 22.05 5.63 2.96
N ARG A 97 21.74 6.88 2.59
CA ARG A 97 22.26 8.08 3.30
C ARG A 97 21.73 8.18 4.73
N ASN A 98 20.55 7.63 5.00
CA ASN A 98 19.95 7.62 6.34
C ASN A 98 20.43 6.44 7.21
N LEU A 99 21.19 5.49 6.65
CA LEU A 99 21.79 4.37 7.38
C LEU A 99 23.19 4.77 7.88
N GLU A 100 23.27 5.58 8.94
CA GLU A 100 24.54 5.92 9.62
C GLU A 100 25.12 4.77 10.47
N LYS A 101 24.74 3.51 10.25
CA LYS A 101 25.37 2.36 10.91
C LYS A 101 25.79 1.33 9.87
N PRO A 102 27.05 0.85 9.91
CA PRO A 102 27.46 -0.27 9.07
C PRO A 102 26.55 -1.45 9.37
N GLN A 103 25.81 -1.92 8.35
CA GLN A 103 25.19 -3.24 8.41
C GLN A 103 26.32 -4.24 8.68
N GLN A 104 26.34 -4.81 9.89
CA GLN A 104 27.18 -5.95 10.17
C GLN A 104 26.77 -7.05 9.18
N LYS A 105 27.68 -7.39 8.27
CA LYS A 105 27.57 -8.61 7.49
C LYS A 105 27.55 -9.75 8.51
N SER A 106 26.39 -10.35 8.77
CA SER A 106 26.36 -11.67 9.35
C SER A 106 26.94 -12.60 8.29
N ALA A 107 28.26 -12.78 8.31
CA ALA A 107 28.89 -13.88 7.62
C ALA A 107 28.31 -15.14 8.24
N HIS A 108 27.32 -15.72 7.58
CA HIS A 108 26.92 -17.09 7.86
C HIS A 108 28.06 -17.96 7.32
N SER A 109 29.11 -18.10 8.12
CA SER A 109 30.21 -19.02 7.84
C SER A 109 29.63 -20.43 7.80
N SER A 110 29.74 -21.03 6.63
CA SER A 110 29.68 -22.47 6.40
C SER A 110 30.34 -23.24 7.54
N TRP A 111 29.61 -24.17 8.13
CA TRP A 111 30.21 -25.35 8.75
C TRP A 111 29.58 -26.58 8.13
N MET A 112 30.44 -27.29 7.40
CA MET A 112 30.29 -28.67 6.97
C MET A 112 29.74 -29.55 8.10
N ARG A 113 28.71 -30.33 7.78
CA ARG A 113 28.73 -31.78 7.98
C ARG A 113 27.66 -32.44 7.12
#